data_AF-A0A6M2D8I2-F1
#
_entry.id   AF-A0A6M2D8I2-F1
#
_cell.length_a   1.000
_cell.length_b   1.000
_cell.length_c   1.000
_cell.angle_alpha   90.00
_cell.angle_beta   90.00
_cell.angle_gamma   90.00
#
_symmetry.space_group_name_H-M   'P 1'
#
loop_
_entity.id
_entity.type
_entity.pdbx_description
1 polymer ?
#
loop_
_entity_poly.entity_id
_entity_poly.type
_entity_poly.pdbx_seq_one_letter_code
_entity_poly.pdbx_strand_id
1 'polypeptide(L)'
;MSAPQPPQQPQPLKRCIVKQVLSGDTVVIRGQPRGGPPPEKTLYISNITAPKLAKRPTEIIAETKDEPFAWEAREFLRKKLVGQEVVFSVEYSVNDRDYVTLYLGKDASGENMAESLVAAGLVDVRAGVKGEAQQRLRELHEEAQAAGRGKHGPDAASHVRDVKWTLRDGEDPRTFADRFGKKPVPAVVEHVRDGSTVL
;
A
#
# COMPACT_ATOMS: atom_id res chain seq x y z
N MET A 1 24.02 -7.24 -25.08
CA MET A 1 23.12 -6.17 -25.55
C MET A 1 21.71 -6.75 -25.52
N SER A 2 20.86 -6.34 -24.57
CA SER A 2 19.49 -6.85 -24.52
C SER A 2 18.68 -6.26 -25.67
N ALA A 3 18.00 -7.11 -26.43
CA ALA A 3 17.14 -6.70 -27.52
C ALA A 3 16.05 -5.73 -27.03
N PRO A 4 15.64 -4.73 -27.85
CA PRO A 4 14.53 -3.86 -27.51
C PRO A 4 13.27 -4.70 -27.34
N GLN A 5 12.60 -4.56 -26.20
CA GLN A 5 11.30 -5.19 -25.97
C GLN A 5 10.29 -4.65 -27.00
N PRO A 6 9.49 -5.52 -27.63
CA PRO A 6 8.44 -5.09 -28.55
C PRO A 6 7.44 -4.20 -27.82
N PRO A 7 6.78 -3.25 -28.51
CA PRO A 7 5.75 -2.40 -27.92
C PRO A 7 4.67 -3.29 -27.29
N GLN A 8 4.50 -3.21 -25.98
CA GLN A 8 3.50 -3.98 -25.26
C GLN A 8 2.11 -3.50 -25.68
N GLN A 9 1.32 -4.38 -26.29
CA GLN A 9 -0.10 -4.14 -26.49
C GLN A 9 -0.77 -3.88 -25.13
N PRO A 10 -1.75 -2.96 -25.04
CA PRO A 10 -2.45 -2.72 -23.78
C PRO A 10 -3.09 -4.01 -23.31
N GLN A 11 -2.63 -4.54 -22.17
CA GLN A 11 -3.18 -5.74 -21.59
C GLN A 11 -4.66 -5.50 -21.21
N PRO A 12 -5.53 -6.52 -21.34
CA PRO A 12 -6.93 -6.36 -21.03
C PRO A 12 -7.12 -5.99 -19.55
N LEU A 13 -8.01 -5.03 -19.31
CA LEU A 13 -8.40 -4.62 -17.97
C LEU A 13 -9.05 -5.78 -17.21
N LYS A 14 -8.61 -6.02 -15.98
CA LYS A 14 -9.14 -7.06 -15.09
C LYS A 14 -9.79 -6.42 -13.88
N ARG A 15 -10.94 -6.98 -13.45
CA ARG A 15 -11.70 -6.53 -12.28
C ARG A 15 -11.48 -7.44 -11.09
N CYS A 16 -11.37 -6.87 -9.90
CA CYS A 16 -11.21 -7.63 -8.66
C CYS A 16 -11.68 -6.82 -7.44
N ILE A 17 -11.71 -7.46 -6.27
CA ILE A 17 -11.98 -6.80 -4.99
C ILE A 17 -10.68 -6.75 -4.20
N VAL A 18 -10.36 -5.60 -3.61
CA VAL A 18 -9.19 -5.48 -2.74
C VAL A 18 -9.49 -6.09 -1.37
N LYS A 19 -8.69 -7.09 -0.99
CA LYS A 19 -8.75 -7.79 0.30
C LYS A 19 -7.96 -7.02 1.37
N GLN A 20 -6.73 -6.63 1.06
CA GLN A 20 -5.79 -6.06 2.04
C GLN A 20 -4.80 -5.12 1.35
N VAL A 21 -4.27 -4.16 2.10
CA VAL A 21 -3.13 -3.31 1.69
C VAL A 21 -1.90 -3.71 2.52
N LEU A 22 -0.82 -4.08 1.84
CA LEU A 22 0.43 -4.51 2.49
C LEU A 22 1.37 -3.33 2.76
N SER A 23 1.45 -2.40 1.82
CA SER A 23 2.28 -1.17 1.87
C SER A 23 1.65 -0.09 1.00
N GLY A 24 2.23 1.12 1.00
CA GLY A 24 1.77 2.25 0.18
C GLY A 24 1.85 2.07 -1.33
N ASP A 25 2.23 0.89 -1.83
CA ASP A 25 2.36 0.54 -3.24
C ASP A 25 1.96 -0.92 -3.54
N THR A 26 1.47 -1.68 -2.55
CA THR A 26 1.22 -3.13 -2.70
C THR A 26 -0.11 -3.52 -2.09
N VAL A 27 -0.95 -4.18 -2.89
CA VAL A 27 -2.30 -4.61 -2.50
C VAL A 27 -2.51 -6.11 -2.76
N VAL A 28 -3.32 -6.75 -1.93
CA VAL A 28 -3.81 -8.11 -2.17
C VAL A 28 -5.24 -8.01 -2.67
N ILE A 29 -5.48 -8.61 -3.82
CA ILE A 29 -6.80 -8.71 -4.45
C ILE A 29 -7.35 -10.12 -4.31
N ARG A 30 -8.67 -10.23 -4.42
CA ARG A 30 -9.36 -11.51 -4.51
C ARG A 30 -10.44 -11.52 -5.58
N GLY A 31 -10.76 -12.71 -6.06
CA GLY A 31 -11.96 -12.97 -6.86
C GLY A 31 -13.24 -13.02 -6.02
N GLN A 32 -14.35 -13.31 -6.70
CA GLN A 32 -15.61 -13.67 -6.04
C GLN A 32 -15.54 -15.12 -5.54
N PRO A 33 -16.03 -15.41 -4.32
CA PRO A 33 -16.17 -16.78 -3.85
C PRO A 33 -17.10 -17.58 -4.77
N ARG A 34 -16.67 -18.76 -5.21
CA ARG A 34 -17.46 -19.66 -6.06
C ARG A 34 -17.37 -21.08 -5.51
N GLY A 35 -18.10 -21.35 -4.42
CA GLY A 35 -18.13 -22.66 -3.77
C GLY A 35 -16.86 -23.05 -3.00
N GLY A 36 -15.94 -22.11 -2.78
CA GLY A 36 -14.69 -22.32 -2.06
C GLY A 36 -13.91 -21.01 -1.83
N PRO A 37 -12.69 -21.08 -1.26
CA PRO A 37 -11.85 -19.91 -1.06
C PRO A 37 -11.62 -19.17 -2.39
N PRO A 38 -11.90 -17.86 -2.47
CA PRO A 38 -11.65 -17.11 -3.69
C PRO A 38 -10.15 -17.07 -4.00
N PRO A 39 -9.75 -17.08 -5.29
CA PRO A 39 -8.35 -16.93 -5.66
C PRO A 39 -7.85 -15.55 -5.24
N GLU A 40 -6.62 -15.50 -4.73
CA GLU A 40 -5.95 -14.27 -4.30
C GLU A 40 -4.71 -14.00 -5.13
N LYS A 41 -4.37 -12.72 -5.29
CA LYS A 41 -3.13 -12.29 -5.94
C LYS A 41 -2.62 -11.01 -5.33
N THR A 42 -1.30 -10.90 -5.19
CA THR A 42 -0.63 -9.65 -4.81
C THR A 42 -0.30 -8.85 -6.06
N LEU A 43 -0.69 -7.58 -6.07
CA LEU A 43 -0.37 -6.61 -7.12
C LEU A 43 0.52 -5.51 -6.56
N TYR A 44 1.47 -5.07 -7.39
CA TYR A 44 2.39 -3.97 -7.09
C TYR A 44 2.03 -2.80 -8.00
N ILE A 45 1.80 -1.62 -7.45
CA ILE A 45 1.47 -0.44 -8.24
C ILE A 45 2.74 -0.04 -9.00
N SER A 46 2.64 0.03 -10.33
CA SER A 46 3.78 0.32 -11.20
C SER A 46 4.31 1.73 -10.99
N ASN A 47 5.58 1.93 -11.35
CA ASN A 47 6.20 3.25 -11.53
C ASN A 47 6.36 4.13 -10.28
N ILE A 48 5.95 3.66 -9.11
CA ILE A 48 6.13 4.33 -7.83
C ILE A 48 6.92 3.48 -6.83
N THR A 49 7.34 4.09 -5.72
CA THR A 49 7.96 3.39 -4.59
C THR A 49 7.47 4.01 -3.28
N ALA A 50 6.85 3.20 -2.43
CA ALA A 50 6.37 3.65 -1.12
C ALA A 50 7.46 3.60 -0.05
N PRO A 51 7.41 4.50 0.96
CA PRO A 51 8.22 4.37 2.16
C PRO A 51 7.91 3.06 2.90
N LYS A 52 8.92 2.44 3.49
CA LYS A 52 8.82 1.11 4.12
C LYS A 52 8.19 1.18 5.51
N LEU A 53 7.26 0.26 5.77
CA LEU A 53 6.69 0.07 7.10
C LEU A 53 7.66 -0.63 8.05
N ALA A 54 7.46 -0.38 9.34
CA ALA A 54 8.07 -1.10 10.44
C ALA A 54 7.79 -2.60 10.32
N LYS A 55 8.81 -3.41 10.63
CA LYS A 55 8.71 -4.87 10.65
C LYS A 55 8.92 -5.37 12.06
N ARG A 56 8.04 -6.29 12.47
CA ARG A 56 8.17 -7.00 13.75
C ARG A 56 9.52 -7.71 13.78
N PRO A 57 10.31 -7.57 14.87
CA PRO A 57 11.54 -8.32 15.01
C PRO A 57 11.27 -9.83 15.00
N THR A 58 12.16 -10.57 14.36
CA THR A 58 12.22 -12.04 14.42
C THR A 58 13.61 -12.45 14.93
N GLU A 59 13.84 -13.74 15.13
CA GLU A 59 15.17 -14.24 15.52
C GLU A 59 16.29 -13.84 14.54
N ILE A 60 15.94 -13.57 13.28
CA ILE A 60 16.89 -13.29 12.19
C ILE A 60 16.90 -11.80 11.81
N ILE A 61 15.78 -11.11 11.99
CA ILE A 61 15.59 -9.74 11.51
C ILE A 61 15.39 -8.81 12.72
N ALA A 62 16.31 -7.86 12.89
CA ALA A 62 16.19 -6.81 13.89
C ALA A 62 14.95 -5.94 13.63
N GLU A 63 14.42 -5.33 14.69
CA GLU A 63 13.30 -4.40 14.58
C GLU A 63 13.63 -3.25 13.62
N THR A 64 12.70 -2.93 12.71
CA THR A 64 12.80 -1.76 11.85
C THR A 64 11.69 -0.77 12.20
N LYS A 65 11.99 0.52 12.10
CA LYS A 65 10.98 1.59 12.23
C LYS A 65 10.32 1.85 10.87
N ASP A 66 9.17 2.53 10.91
CA ASP A 66 8.59 3.10 9.69
C ASP A 66 9.58 4.10 9.09
N GLU A 67 9.75 4.08 7.77
CA GLU A 67 10.25 5.25 7.05
C GLU A 67 9.17 6.36 7.11
N PRO A 68 9.56 7.65 7.09
CA PRO A 68 8.59 8.75 7.12
C PRO A 68 7.44 8.58 6.12
N PHE A 69 6.22 8.78 6.58
CA PHE A 69 4.98 8.66 5.79
C PHE A 69 4.63 7.25 5.29
N ALA A 70 5.35 6.19 5.71
CA ALA A 70 5.03 4.81 5.31
C ALA A 70 3.62 4.41 5.74
N TRP A 71 3.24 4.77 6.97
CA TRP A 71 1.93 4.45 7.52
C TRP A 71 0.81 5.21 6.79
N GLU A 72 1.01 6.49 6.53
CA GLU A 72 0.08 7.36 5.85
C GLU A 72 -0.15 6.91 4.40
N ALA A 73 0.91 6.51 3.69
CA ALA A 73 0.80 5.94 2.35
C ALA A 73 -0.04 4.66 2.35
N ARG A 74 0.18 3.76 3.33
CA ARG A 74 -0.62 2.55 3.49
C ARG A 74 -2.08 2.87 3.85
N GLU A 75 -2.32 3.77 4.79
CA GLU A 75 -3.65 4.15 5.24
C GLU A 75 -4.45 4.89 4.16
N PHE A 76 -3.79 5.66 3.31
CA PHE A 76 -4.39 6.28 2.13
C PHE A 76 -5.03 5.22 1.22
N LEU A 77 -4.26 4.17 0.88
CA LEU A 77 -4.79 3.05 0.12
C LEU A 77 -5.83 2.25 0.91
N ARG A 78 -5.60 1.96 2.20
CA ARG A 78 -6.52 1.13 3.01
C ARG A 78 -7.91 1.75 3.07
N LYS A 79 -7.99 3.06 3.34
CA LYS A 79 -9.25 3.81 3.45
C LYS A 79 -10.00 3.91 2.12
N LYS A 80 -9.28 3.94 0.99
CA LYS A 80 -9.88 4.04 -0.35
C LYS A 80 -10.24 2.68 -0.95
N LEU A 81 -9.42 1.65 -0.73
CA LEU A 81 -9.45 0.44 -1.53
C LEU A 81 -10.04 -0.77 -0.83
N VAL A 82 -9.84 -0.96 0.48
CA VAL A 82 -10.25 -2.22 1.14
C VAL A 82 -11.75 -2.44 0.99
N GLY A 83 -12.12 -3.61 0.46
CA GLY A 83 -13.50 -3.99 0.17
C GLY A 83 -14.08 -3.39 -1.12
N GLN A 84 -13.36 -2.51 -1.81
CA GLN A 84 -13.82 -1.89 -3.06
C GLN A 84 -13.48 -2.74 -4.28
N GLU A 85 -14.30 -2.57 -5.33
CA GLU A 85 -14.01 -3.07 -6.67
C GLU A 85 -13.00 -2.14 -7.35
N VAL A 86 -11.97 -2.74 -7.95
CA VAL A 86 -10.91 -2.03 -8.67
C VAL A 86 -10.69 -2.69 -10.03
N VAL A 87 -10.11 -1.92 -10.94
CA VAL A 87 -9.68 -2.39 -12.24
C VAL A 87 -8.19 -2.19 -12.39
N PHE A 88 -7.50 -3.18 -12.96
CA PHE A 88 -6.07 -3.07 -13.20
C PHE A 88 -5.67 -3.60 -14.57
N SER A 89 -4.55 -3.11 -15.05
CA SER A 89 -3.83 -3.64 -16.22
C SER A 89 -2.43 -4.04 -15.79
N VAL A 90 -1.98 -5.23 -16.18
CA VAL A 90 -0.60 -5.67 -15.89
C VAL A 90 0.32 -5.01 -16.90
N GLU A 91 1.23 -4.16 -16.43
CA GLU A 91 2.25 -3.54 -17.30
C GLU A 91 3.39 -4.51 -17.54
N TYR A 92 3.92 -5.12 -16.48
CA TYR A 92 5.01 -6.09 -16.58
C TYR A 92 5.06 -6.99 -15.35
N SER A 93 5.73 -8.14 -15.48
CA SER A 93 5.95 -9.07 -14.38
C SER A 93 7.45 -9.30 -14.17
N VAL A 94 7.90 -9.32 -12.91
CA VAL A 94 9.30 -9.63 -12.54
C VAL A 94 9.29 -10.58 -11.36
N ASN A 95 9.95 -11.73 -11.47
CA ASN A 95 10.04 -12.74 -10.39
C ASN A 95 8.65 -13.06 -9.78
N ASP A 96 7.68 -13.37 -10.63
CA ASP A 96 6.28 -13.65 -10.28
C ASP A 96 5.51 -12.51 -9.59
N ARG A 97 6.03 -11.27 -9.66
CA ARG A 97 5.35 -10.06 -9.20
C ARG A 97 4.77 -9.30 -10.37
N ASP A 98 3.46 -9.12 -10.37
CA ASP A 98 2.76 -8.31 -11.38
C ASP A 98 2.77 -6.85 -10.95
N TYR A 99 3.40 -6.00 -11.76
CA TYR A 99 3.34 -4.56 -11.65
C TYR A 99 2.23 -4.03 -12.54
N VAL A 100 1.34 -3.23 -11.95
CA VAL A 100 0.06 -2.89 -12.55
C VAL A 100 -0.22 -1.40 -12.48
N THR A 101 -0.94 -0.90 -13.48
CA THR A 101 -1.75 0.30 -13.32
C THR A 101 -3.03 -0.08 -12.58
N LEU A 102 -3.41 0.66 -11.54
CA LEU A 102 -4.57 0.36 -10.68
C LEU A 102 -5.54 1.54 -10.63
N TYR A 103 -6.80 1.28 -10.96
CA TYR A 103 -7.89 2.25 -10.98
C TYR A 103 -8.97 1.86 -9.97
N LEU A 104 -9.45 2.84 -9.20
CA LEU A 104 -10.61 2.67 -8.33
C LEU A 104 -11.90 2.72 -9.16
N GLY A 105 -12.75 1.70 -9.07
CA GLY A 105 -14.02 1.64 -9.77
C GLY A 105 -14.13 0.45 -10.74
N LYS A 106 -14.89 0.64 -11.82
CA LYS A 106 -15.30 -0.45 -12.75
C LYS A 106 -14.58 -0.43 -14.10
N ASP A 107 -13.84 0.62 -14.40
CA ASP A 107 -13.07 0.79 -15.64
C ASP A 107 -11.90 1.75 -15.42
N ALA A 108 -11.16 2.05 -16.50
CA ALA A 108 -9.99 2.92 -16.48
C ALA A 108 -10.30 4.43 -16.47
N SER A 109 -11.58 4.84 -16.41
CA SER A 109 -11.94 6.25 -16.17
C SER A 109 -11.89 6.63 -14.69
N GLY A 110 -11.78 5.63 -13.81
CA GLY A 110 -11.65 5.81 -12.38
C GLY A 110 -10.34 6.47 -11.94
N GLU A 111 -10.26 6.77 -10.65
CA GLU A 111 -9.08 7.38 -10.04
C GLU A 111 -7.86 6.45 -10.16
N ASN A 112 -6.77 6.93 -10.77
CA ASN A 112 -5.50 6.21 -10.85
C ASN A 112 -4.76 6.29 -9.50
N MET A 113 -4.50 5.13 -8.88
CA MET A 113 -3.89 5.05 -7.56
C MET A 113 -2.44 5.53 -7.53
N ALA A 114 -1.67 5.31 -8.60
CA ALA A 114 -0.29 5.79 -8.67
C ALA A 114 -0.24 7.33 -8.69
N GLU A 115 -1.04 7.94 -9.56
CA GLU A 115 -1.15 9.40 -9.67
C GLU A 115 -1.63 10.02 -8.36
N SER A 116 -2.62 9.42 -7.71
CA SER A 116 -3.20 9.95 -6.47
C SER A 116 -2.24 9.89 -5.28
N LEU A 117 -1.46 8.82 -5.17
CA LEU A 117 -0.41 8.70 -4.16
C LEU A 117 0.72 9.71 -4.38
N VAL A 118 1.13 9.91 -5.64
CA VAL A 118 2.18 10.88 -6.00
C VAL A 118 1.71 12.31 -5.75
N ALA A 119 0.49 12.66 -6.19
CA ALA A 119 -0.09 13.98 -5.99
C ALA A 119 -0.26 14.35 -4.50
N ALA A 120 -0.45 13.35 -3.65
CA ALA A 120 -0.50 13.48 -2.19
C ALA A 120 0.90 13.56 -1.53
N GLY A 121 1.98 13.36 -2.28
CA GLY A 121 3.35 13.35 -1.76
C GLY A 121 3.64 12.17 -0.83
N LEU A 122 2.99 11.02 -1.05
CA LEU A 122 3.11 9.84 -0.17
C LEU A 122 4.12 8.80 -0.69
N VAL A 123 4.51 8.90 -1.96
CA VAL A 123 5.40 7.95 -2.64
C VAL A 123 6.37 8.68 -3.57
N ASP A 124 7.48 8.02 -3.93
CA ASP A 124 8.38 8.51 -4.98
C ASP A 124 8.00 7.94 -6.34
N VAL A 125 8.38 8.65 -7.40
CA VAL A 125 8.30 8.19 -8.78
C VAL A 125 9.59 7.48 -9.16
N ARG A 126 9.48 6.28 -9.76
CA ARG A 126 10.64 5.46 -10.14
C ARG A 126 11.48 6.13 -11.23
N ALA A 127 12.79 6.23 -11.03
CA ALA A 127 13.70 6.78 -12.04
C ALA A 127 13.91 5.83 -13.25
N GLY A 128 14.30 6.38 -14.39
CA GLY A 128 14.73 5.63 -15.57
C GLY A 128 13.62 5.04 -16.46
N VAL A 129 12.35 5.23 -16.09
CA VAL A 129 11.19 4.86 -16.92
C VAL A 129 10.86 6.01 -17.89
N LYS A 130 10.42 5.67 -19.10
CA LYS A 130 10.02 6.62 -20.16
C LYS A 130 8.57 6.36 -20.57
N GLY A 131 7.90 7.37 -21.10
CA GLY A 131 6.51 7.29 -21.57
C GLY A 131 5.63 8.40 -21.01
N GLU A 132 4.45 8.57 -21.60
CA GLU A 132 3.49 9.63 -21.22
C GLU A 132 2.98 9.47 -19.79
N ALA A 133 2.60 8.24 -19.40
CA ALA A 133 2.17 7.95 -18.03
C ALA A 133 3.26 8.30 -17.00
N GLN A 134 4.53 8.04 -17.34
CA GLN A 134 5.65 8.39 -16.47
C GLN A 134 5.89 9.90 -16.40
N GLN A 135 5.72 10.60 -17.52
CA GLN A 135 5.82 12.06 -17.56
C GLN A 135 4.75 12.70 -16.67
N ARG A 136 3.52 12.19 -16.74
CA ARG A 136 2.43 12.62 -15.86
C ARG A 136 2.75 12.43 -14.37
N LEU A 137 3.33 11.28 -13.99
CA LEU A 137 3.75 11.05 -12.60
C LEU A 137 4.84 12.04 -12.16
N ARG A 138 5.80 12.37 -13.03
CA ARG A 138 6.84 13.36 -12.70
C ARG A 138 6.26 14.75 -12.45
N GLU A 139 5.34 15.20 -13.30
CA GLU A 139 4.66 16.50 -13.13
C GLU A 139 3.92 16.56 -11.79
N LEU A 140 3.13 15.53 -11.46
CA LEU A 140 2.44 15.44 -10.17
C LEU A 140 3.40 15.41 -8.98
N HIS A 141 4.56 14.78 -9.14
CA HIS A 141 5.59 14.73 -8.11
C HIS A 141 6.21 16.11 -7.87
N GLU A 142 6.57 16.83 -8.95
CA GLU A 142 7.08 18.20 -8.87
C GLU A 142 6.05 19.15 -8.23
N GLU A 143 4.77 19.01 -8.59
CA GLU A 143 3.68 19.76 -7.94
C GLU A 143 3.57 19.45 -6.44
N ALA A 144 3.64 18.17 -6.05
CA ALA A 144 3.59 17.76 -4.65
C ALA A 144 4.81 18.28 -3.86
N GLN A 145 5.99 18.29 -4.48
CA GLN A 145 7.22 18.85 -3.91
C GLN A 145 7.10 20.36 -3.72
N ALA A 146 6.72 21.10 -4.76
CA ALA A 146 6.55 22.55 -4.71
C ALA A 146 5.50 22.97 -3.66
N ALA A 147 4.46 22.16 -3.48
CA ALA A 147 3.41 22.38 -2.49
C ALA A 147 3.76 21.85 -1.08
N GLY A 148 4.92 21.21 -0.88
CA GLY A 148 5.31 20.63 0.41
C GLY A 148 4.34 19.57 0.94
N ARG A 149 3.74 18.78 0.06
CA ARG A 149 2.73 17.76 0.44
C ARG A 149 3.38 16.50 0.96
N GLY A 150 2.71 15.87 1.94
CA GLY A 150 3.12 14.59 2.50
C GLY A 150 4.59 14.64 2.92
N LYS A 151 5.37 13.68 2.43
CA LYS A 151 6.79 13.54 2.78
C LYS A 151 7.71 14.65 2.25
N HIS A 152 7.20 15.55 1.42
CA HIS A 152 7.93 16.72 0.93
C HIS A 152 7.77 17.94 1.83
N GLY A 153 6.86 17.89 2.82
CA GLY A 153 6.69 18.95 3.81
C GLY A 153 7.79 18.96 4.89
N PRO A 154 7.80 20.00 5.74
CA PRO A 154 8.57 19.96 6.98
C PRO A 154 8.04 18.82 7.88
N ASP A 155 8.84 18.39 8.86
CA ASP A 155 8.43 17.42 9.90
C ASP A 155 8.24 15.96 9.48
N ALA A 156 8.92 15.49 8.43
CA ALA A 156 8.92 14.08 8.04
C ALA A 156 9.21 13.10 9.21
N ALA A 157 10.07 13.49 10.15
CA ALA A 157 10.39 12.67 11.33
C ALA A 157 9.20 12.45 12.29
N SER A 158 8.20 13.34 12.29
CA SER A 158 6.98 13.19 13.11
C SER A 158 6.01 12.13 12.55
N HIS A 159 6.21 11.73 11.29
CA HIS A 159 5.43 10.72 10.58
C HIS A 159 6.06 9.32 10.68
N VAL A 160 6.71 9.03 11.80
CA VAL A 160 7.28 7.73 12.14
C VAL A 160 6.65 7.25 13.44
N ARG A 161 5.88 6.15 13.38
CA ARG A 161 5.19 5.63 14.57
C ARG A 161 6.18 4.97 15.51
N ASP A 162 5.93 5.14 16.81
CA ASP A 162 6.55 4.32 17.86
C ASP A 162 5.77 3.00 18.02
N VAL A 163 6.01 2.06 17.10
CA VAL A 163 5.31 0.76 17.09
C VAL A 163 5.78 -0.09 18.26
N LYS A 164 4.85 -0.46 19.15
CA LYS A 164 5.12 -1.40 20.25
C LYS A 164 4.57 -2.78 19.90
N TRP A 165 5.46 -3.72 19.59
CA TRP A 165 5.10 -5.10 19.23
C TRP A 165 4.68 -5.97 20.42
N THR A 166 5.08 -5.55 21.62
CA THR A 166 4.73 -6.17 22.90
C THR A 166 4.28 -5.08 23.86
N LEU A 167 3.60 -5.47 24.94
CA LEU A 167 3.37 -4.57 26.07
C LEU A 167 4.71 -4.05 26.59
N ARG A 168 4.69 -2.88 27.23
CA ARG A 168 5.89 -2.28 27.82
C ARG A 168 6.45 -3.20 28.90
N ASP A 169 7.75 -3.10 29.14
CA ASP A 169 8.40 -3.89 30.20
C ASP A 169 7.70 -3.69 31.55
N GLY A 170 7.28 -4.79 32.15
CA GLY A 170 6.56 -4.79 33.44
C GLY A 170 5.07 -4.46 33.36
N GLU A 171 4.50 -4.21 32.18
CA GLU A 171 3.07 -3.98 32.00
C GLU A 171 2.33 -5.30 31.77
N ASP A 172 1.41 -5.65 32.67
CA ASP A 172 0.57 -6.83 32.49
C ASP A 172 -0.68 -6.53 31.62
N PRO A 173 -1.20 -7.53 30.89
CA PRO A 173 -2.34 -7.35 30.00
C PRO A 173 -3.62 -6.85 30.67
N ARG A 174 -3.83 -7.17 31.96
CA ARG A 174 -5.04 -6.75 32.69
C ARG A 174 -4.96 -5.26 32.99
N THR A 175 -3.83 -4.81 33.53
CA THR A 175 -3.59 -3.38 33.76
C THR A 175 -3.69 -2.56 32.48
N PHE A 176 -3.18 -3.07 31.36
CA PHE A 176 -3.34 -2.40 30.06
C PHE A 176 -4.82 -2.28 29.66
N ALA A 177 -5.59 -3.36 29.73
CA ALA A 177 -7.00 -3.37 29.38
C ALA A 177 -7.86 -2.47 30.29
N ASP A 178 -7.58 -2.49 31.60
CA ASP A 178 -8.32 -1.73 32.60
C ASP A 178 -8.23 -0.22 32.38
N ARG A 179 -7.12 0.28 31.80
CA ARG A 179 -6.96 1.72 31.46
C ARG A 179 -8.00 2.23 30.46
N PHE A 180 -8.50 1.36 29.59
CA PHE A 180 -9.53 1.73 28.63
C PHE A 180 -10.93 1.67 29.22
N GLY A 181 -11.10 1.11 30.43
CA GLY A 181 -12.35 1.15 31.18
C GLY A 181 -13.54 0.56 30.42
N LYS A 182 -13.32 -0.49 29.62
CA LYS A 182 -14.31 -1.14 28.73
C LYS A 182 -14.92 -0.19 27.68
N LYS A 183 -14.29 0.95 27.41
CA LYS A 183 -14.72 1.87 26.36
C LYS A 183 -14.24 1.38 24.99
N PRO A 184 -14.98 1.68 23.91
CA PRO A 184 -14.52 1.39 22.56
C PRO A 184 -13.18 2.08 22.27
N VAL A 185 -12.24 1.32 21.70
CA VAL A 185 -10.93 1.81 21.27
C VAL A 185 -10.85 1.70 19.75
N PRO A 186 -10.58 2.80 19.02
CA PRO A 186 -10.32 2.72 17.59
C PRO A 186 -9.12 1.81 17.30
N ALA A 187 -9.32 0.82 16.44
CA ALA A 187 -8.29 -0.13 16.06
C ALA A 187 -8.39 -0.48 14.58
N VAL A 188 -7.30 -0.99 14.01
CA VAL A 188 -7.25 -1.56 12.67
C VAL A 188 -6.96 -3.05 12.82
N VAL A 189 -7.79 -3.90 12.20
CA VAL A 189 -7.50 -5.33 12.12
C VAL A 189 -6.43 -5.54 11.06
N GLU A 190 -5.24 -5.98 11.48
CA GLU A 190 -4.08 -6.18 10.62
C GLU A 190 -4.01 -7.62 10.10
N HIS A 191 -4.45 -8.59 10.91
CA HIS A 191 -4.47 -9.99 10.53
C HIS A 191 -5.63 -10.76 11.16
N VAL A 192 -6.18 -11.73 10.42
CA VAL A 192 -7.20 -12.66 10.91
C VAL A 192 -6.57 -14.04 10.99
N ARG A 193 -6.36 -14.55 12.20
CA ARG A 193 -5.84 -15.91 12.42
C ARG A 193 -6.93 -16.95 12.19
N ASP A 194 -8.12 -16.69 12.72
CA ASP A 194 -9.31 -17.52 12.59
C ASP A 194 -10.57 -16.68 12.81
N GLY A 195 -11.76 -17.29 12.73
CA GLY A 195 -13.05 -16.58 12.82
C GLY A 195 -13.31 -15.86 14.14
N SER A 196 -12.52 -16.12 15.19
CA SER A 196 -12.64 -15.51 16.51
C SER A 196 -11.38 -14.81 17.01
N THR A 197 -10.27 -14.89 16.26
CA THR A 197 -8.97 -14.38 16.68
C THR A 197 -8.37 -13.46 15.62
N VAL A 198 -8.09 -12.22 16.02
CA VAL A 198 -7.49 -11.18 15.17
C VAL A 198 -6.26 -10.57 15.83
N LEU A 199 -5.38 -9.99 15.00
CA LEU A 199 -4.23 -9.18 15.43
C LEU A 199 -4.33 -7.78 14.81
#